data_AF-A0A0F5JU99-F1
#
_entry.id   AF-A0A0F5JU99-F1
#
_cell.length_a   1.000
_cell.length_b   1.000
_cell.length_c   1.000
_cell.angle_alpha   90.00
_cell.angle_beta   90.00
_cell.angle_gamma   90.00
#
_symmetry.space_group_name_H-M   'P 1'
#
loop_
_entity.id
_entity.type
_entity.pdbx_description
1 polymer ?
#
loop_
_entity_poly.entity_id
_entity_poly.type
_entity_poly.pdbx_seq_one_letter_code
_entity_poly.pdbx_strand_id
1 'polypeptide(L)' 'MAHKAKPLIGVLGGMGPLATVDFMQRVIDLTPATCDQDHLALLVANLPGTPDRSAAIIDGGPSPLPALLEGIDLLNRNA' A
#
# COMPACT_ATOMS: atom_id res chain seq x y z
N MET A 1 5.27 22.06 22.71
CA MET A 1 4.10 21.69 21.88
C MET A 1 4.15 20.19 21.67
N ALA A 2 3.15 19.42 22.10
CA ALA A 2 3.12 17.99 21.85
C ALA A 2 2.88 17.76 20.35
N HIS A 3 3.81 17.06 19.68
CA HIS A 3 3.61 16.64 18.29
C HIS A 3 2.47 15.62 18.28
N LYS A 4 1.31 16.00 17.74
CA LYS A 4 0.20 15.06 17.55
C LYS A 4 0.69 14.01 16.54
N ALA A 5 0.81 12.76 16.98
CA ALA A 5 1.27 11.67 16.12
C ALA A 5 0.40 11.63 14.86
N LYS A 6 1.05 11.67 13.69
CA LYS A 6 0.36 11.53 12.41
C LYS A 6 -0.20 10.10 12.31
N PRO A 7 -1.43 9.92 11.80
CA PRO A 7 -1.97 8.58 11.58
C PRO A 7 -1.08 7.84 10.57
N LEU A 8 -0.72 6.60 10.88
CA LEU A 8 -0.02 5.70 9.96
C LEU A 8 -1.00 5.18 8.91
N ILE A 9 -0.66 5.37 7.64
CA ILE A 9 -1.49 4.93 6.51
C ILE A 9 -0.92 3.62 5.96
N GLY A 10 -1.73 2.57 5.94
CA GLY A 10 -1.41 1.30 5.29
C GLY A 10 -1.69 1.36 3.79
N VAL A 11 -0.74 0.91 2.97
CA VAL A 11 -0.88 0.80 1.51
C VAL A 11 -0.64 -0.66 1.11
N LEU A 12 -1.69 -1.32 0.65
CA LEU A 12 -1.60 -2.67 0.07
C LEU A 12 -1.27 -2.56 -1.42
N GLY A 13 -0.04 -2.88 -1.80
CA GLY A 13 0.50 -2.78 -3.14
C GLY A 13 1.02 -4.11 -3.69
N GLY A 14 1.84 -4.05 -4.74
CA GLY A 14 2.35 -5.23 -5.46
C GLY A 14 1.58 -5.59 -6.72
N MET A 15 0.55 -4.83 -7.09
CA MET A 15 -0.40 -5.16 -8.15
C MET A 15 -0.47 -4.08 -9.25
N GLY A 16 0.64 -3.64 -9.86
CA GLY A 16 1.98 -4.24 -9.85
C GLY A 16 3.02 -3.49 -9.00
N PRO A 17 4.25 -4.03 -8.84
CA PRO A 17 5.31 -3.42 -8.03
C PRO A 17 5.72 -2.03 -8.48
N LEU A 18 5.87 -1.82 -9.79
CA LEU A 18 6.21 -0.50 -10.33
C LEU A 18 5.12 0.53 -10.07
N ALA A 19 3.85 0.13 -10.13
CA ALA A 19 2.74 1.02 -9.80
C ALA A 19 2.73 1.39 -8.30
N THR A 20 3.24 0.50 -7.45
CA THR A 20 3.38 0.79 -6.00
C THR A 20 4.48 1.82 -5.75
N VAL A 21 5.61 1.72 -6.45
CA VAL A 21 6.68 2.72 -6.38
C VAL A 21 6.22 4.06 -6.95
N ASP A 22 5.54 4.06 -8.11
CA ASP A 22 4.95 5.28 -8.70
C ASP A 22 3.93 5.94 -7.74
N PHE A 23 3.09 5.13 -7.08
CA PHE A 23 2.17 5.63 -6.06
C PHE A 23 2.92 6.31 -4.92
N MET A 24 3.97 5.68 -4.37
CA MET A 24 4.78 6.26 -3.30
C MET A 24 5.41 7.59 -3.73
N GLN A 25 5.96 7.65 -4.94
CA GLN A 25 6.53 8.88 -5.49
C GLN A 25 5.48 9.99 -5.57
N ARG A 26 4.29 9.69 -6.10
CA ARG A 26 3.19 10.66 -6.17
C ARG A 26 2.75 11.15 -4.80
N VAL A 27 2.69 10.27 -3.80
CA VAL A 27 2.34 10.69 -2.44
C VAL A 27 3.39 11.68 -1.91
N ILE A 28 4.68 11.43 -2.13
CA ILE A 28 5.76 12.35 -1.74
C ILE A 28 5.58 13.69 -2.46
N ASP A 29 5.48 13.68 -3.79
CA ASP A 29 5.43 14.88 -4.62
C ASP A 29 4.18 15.75 -4.34
N LEU A 30 3.06 15.11 -4.00
CA LEU A 30 1.78 15.78 -3.75
C LEU A 30 1.56 16.14 -2.27
N THR A 31 2.41 15.67 -1.36
CA THR A 31 2.30 16.05 0.05
C THR A 31 2.89 17.44 0.25
N PRO A 32 2.11 18.44 0.71
CA PRO A 32 2.66 19.74 1.05
C PRO A 32 3.58 19.61 2.27
N ALA A 33 4.88 19.56 2.04
CA ALA A 33 5.90 19.35 3.05
C ALA A 33 7.04 20.37 2.88
N THR A 34 7.55 20.88 4.00
CA THR A 34 8.72 21.79 4.02
C THR A 34 9.97 21.11 4.56
N CYS A 35 9.80 19.94 5.20
CA CYS A 35 10.85 19.05 5.67
C CYS A 35 10.35 17.59 5.66
N ASP A 36 11.24 16.63 5.84
CA ASP A 36 10.91 15.19 5.83
C ASP A 36 9.81 14.84 6.85
N GLN A 37 9.86 15.46 8.04
CA GLN A 37 8.91 15.21 9.12
C GLN A 37 7.50 15.72 8.80
N ASP A 38 7.33 16.54 7.75
CA ASP A 38 6.04 17.01 7.26
C ASP A 38 5.33 15.99 6.36
N HIS A 39 6.02 14.97 5.86
CA HIS A 39 5.40 13.92 5.05
C HIS A 39 4.42 13.02 5.83
N LEU A 40 3.60 12.28 5.08
CA LEU A 40 2.70 11.27 5.62
C LEU A 40 3.49 10.04 6.09
N ALA A 41 3.11 9.48 7.23
CA ALA A 41 3.63 8.19 7.68
C ALA A 41 2.93 7.07 6.91
N LEU A 42 3.68 6.26 6.16
CA LEU A 42 3.16 5.18 5.33
C LEU A 42 3.79 3.83 5.73
N LEU A 43 2.97 2.79 5.83
CA LEU A 43 3.41 1.39 5.83
C LEU A 43 2.96 0.75 4.51
N VAL A 44 3.91 0.36 3.67
CA VAL A 44 3.62 -0.15 2.33
C VAL A 44 3.93 -1.64 2.25
N ALA A 45 2.91 -2.45 1.99
CA ALA A 45 3.02 -3.88 1.73
C ALA A 45 3.08 -4.13 0.21
N ASN A 46 4.28 -4.26 -0.36
CA ASN A 46 4.45 -4.57 -1.78
C ASN A 46 4.46 -6.10 -2.00
N LEU A 47 3.29 -6.69 -2.27
CA LEU A 47 3.08 -8.15 -2.32
C LEU A 47 2.82 -8.66 -3.76
N PRO A 48 3.85 -8.80 -4.61
CA PRO A 48 3.70 -9.25 -6.00
C PRO A 48 3.21 -10.70 -6.16
N GLY A 49 3.22 -11.49 -5.09
CA GLY A 49 2.70 -12.85 -5.09
C GLY A 49 1.17 -12.95 -5.17
N THR A 50 0.46 -11.83 -5.09
CA THR A 50 -1.01 -11.81 -5.24
C THR A 50 -1.40 -12.35 -6.62
N PRO A 51 -2.32 -13.33 -6.72
CA PRO A 51 -2.79 -13.87 -7.99
C PRO A 51 -3.22 -12.80 -8.99
N ASP A 52 -3.03 -13.09 -10.29
CA ASP A 52 -3.40 -12.15 -11.35
C ASP A 52 -4.91 -11.88 -11.36
N ARG A 53 -5.27 -10.60 -11.33
CA ARG A 53 -6.66 -10.18 -11.18
C ARG A 53 -7.46 -10.37 -12.47
N SER A 54 -6.82 -10.18 -13.63
CA SER A 54 -7.47 -10.35 -14.92
C SER A 54 -7.77 -11.82 -15.18
N ALA A 55 -6.81 -12.71 -14.91
CA ALA A 55 -6.98 -14.15 -15.02
C ALA A 55 -8.08 -14.66 -14.08
N ALA A 56 -8.16 -14.14 -12.84
CA ALA A 56 -9.22 -14.51 -11.91
C ALA A 56 -10.64 -14.12 -12.42
N ILE A 57 -10.76 -12.96 -13.07
CA ILE A 57 -12.06 -12.43 -13.55
C ILE A 57 -12.46 -13.06 -14.90
N ILE A 58 -11.51 -13.20 -15.82
CA ILE A 58 -11.77 -13.56 -17.22
C ILE A 58 -11.65 -15.07 -17.43
N ASP A 59 -10.59 -15.68 -16.89
CA ASP A 59 -10.20 -17.06 -17.20
C ASP A 59 -10.57 -18.05 -16.08
N GLY A 60 -11.22 -17.58 -15.01
CA GLY A 60 -11.55 -18.39 -13.83
C GLY A 60 -10.30 -18.84 -13.04
N GLY A 61 -9.21 -18.07 -13.15
CA GLY A 61 -7.97 -18.30 -12.41
C GLY A 61 -8.11 -18.14 -10.89
N PRO A 62 -7.03 -18.37 -10.13
CA PRO A 62 -7.06 -18.29 -8.67
C PRO A 62 -7.51 -16.91 -8.18
N SER A 63 -8.45 -16.89 -7.23
CA SER A 63 -8.93 -15.64 -6.65
C SER A 63 -7.81 -14.90 -5.91
N PRO A 64 -7.65 -13.57 -6.08
CA PRO A 64 -6.70 -12.78 -5.32
C PRO A 64 -7.17 -12.49 -3.89
N LEU A 65 -8.46 -12.72 -3.58
CA LEU A 65 -9.07 -12.32 -2.31
C LEU A 65 -8.33 -12.84 -1.07
N PRO A 66 -7.91 -14.13 -0.99
CA PRO A 66 -7.17 -14.61 0.18
C PRO A 66 -5.87 -13.85 0.42
N ALA A 67 -5.08 -13.61 -0.63
CA ALA A 67 -3.83 -12.86 -0.53
C ALA A 67 -4.06 -11.38 -0.15
N LEU A 68 -5.16 -10.77 -0.64
CA LEU A 68 -5.53 -9.41 -0.25
C LEU A 68 -5.90 -9.31 1.24
N LEU A 69 -6.65 -10.29 1.76
CA LEU A 69 -7.02 -10.34 3.18
C LEU A 69 -5.79 -10.53 4.07
N GLU A 70 -4.86 -11.40 3.69
CA GLU A 70 -3.57 -11.57 4.39
C GLU A 70 -2.75 -10.27 4.41
N GLY A 71 -2.73 -9.54 3.28
CA GLY A 71 -2.08 -8.24 3.19
C GLY A 71 -2.72 -7.17 4.08
N ILE A 72 -4.06 -7.13 4.15
CA ILE A 72 -4.80 -6.25 5.06
C ILE A 72 -4.48 -6.59 6.52
N ASP A 73 -4.49 -7.88 6.87
CA ASP A 73 -4.12 -8.36 8.20
C ASP A 73 -2.70 -7.96 8.59
N LEU A 74 -1.75 -8.07 7.67
CA LEU A 74 -0.37 -7.63 7.87
C LEU A 74 -0.30 -6.13 8.18
N LEU A 75 -1.05 -5.30 7.44
CA LEU A 75 -1.07 -3.86 7.68
C LEU A 75 -1.73 -3.53 9.02
N ASN A 76 -2.88 -4.12 9.33
CA ASN A 76 -3.63 -3.86 10.56
C ASN A 76 -2.85 -4.24 11.84
N ARG A 77 -1.98 -5.26 11.78
CA ARG A 77 -1.15 -5.68 12.93
C ARG A 77 0.05 -4.76 13.18
N ASN A 78 0.40 -3.90 12.23
CA ASN A 78 1.59 -3.06 12.26
C ASN A 78 1.27 -1.56 12.10
N ALA A 79 -0.02 -1.20 12.16
CA ALA A 79 -0.54 0.16 12.04
C ALA A 79 -0.82 0.79 13.42
#